data_AF-A0A2C9T6Q3-F1
#
_entry.id   AF-A0A2C9T6Q3-F1
#
_cell.length_a   1.000
_cell.length_b   1.000
_cell.length_c   1.000
_cell.angle_alpha   90.00
_cell.angle_beta   90.00
_cell.angle_gamma   90.00
#
_symmetry.space_group_name_H-M   'P 1'
#
loop_
_entity.id
_entity.type
_entity.pdbx_description
1 polymer ?
#
loop_
_entity_poly.entity_id
_entity_poly.type
_entity_poly.pdbx_seq_one_letter_code
_entity_poly.pdbx_strand_id
1 'polypeptide(L)'
;MPDDTENTPGDRRWRSAETFQGFLDHMDEFRRSPEGQQLQADQQAAEADLRAWLADQPGVVIGRHGGQVPEQWEGQVDGHSFYFRERGGDWDIELDLHEQQPGITRGDLIATGTTAAEGYGETLRERAAFIVTTIRDHLRHARTAEAAARPDYAYRVEWSPADNEFVGLVAEFPSLSWLAPTEDEALRGIIKVVQQILTDDDHDTAGGGLR
;
A
#
# COMPACT_ATOMS: atom_id res chain seq x y z
N MET A 1 32.54 28.34 10.61
CA MET A 1 31.52 29.04 9.79
C MET A 1 32.23 30.06 8.93
N PRO A 2 32.23 29.89 7.60
CA PRO A 2 32.01 31.00 6.69
C PRO A 2 30.63 30.83 6.05
N ASP A 3 29.89 31.94 6.10
CA ASP A 3 28.69 32.23 5.34
C ASP A 3 29.13 32.82 3.99
N ASP A 4 28.46 32.44 2.90
CA ASP A 4 28.25 33.30 1.74
C ASP A 4 27.23 32.63 0.80
N THR A 5 26.06 33.26 0.79
CA THR A 5 24.92 33.10 -0.09
C THR A 5 25.27 33.35 -1.56
N GLU A 6 24.91 32.40 -2.43
CA GLU A 6 24.28 32.58 -3.76
C GLU A 6 24.47 31.29 -4.58
N ASN A 7 23.38 30.54 -4.82
CA ASN A 7 23.40 29.47 -5.81
C ASN A 7 22.15 29.57 -6.69
N THR A 8 22.35 30.17 -7.87
CA THR A 8 21.42 30.21 -8.99
C THR A 8 21.18 28.78 -9.54
N PRO A 9 19.98 28.42 -10.03
CA PRO A 9 19.69 27.05 -10.43
C PRO A 9 20.33 26.74 -11.78
N GLY A 10 21.40 25.94 -11.78
CA GLY A 10 22.04 25.51 -13.02
C GLY A 10 23.35 24.74 -12.91
N ASP A 11 23.93 24.57 -11.71
CA ASP A 11 25.29 24.01 -11.61
C ASP A 11 25.29 22.47 -11.57
N ARG A 12 25.36 21.86 -12.76
CA ARG A 12 25.70 20.45 -12.97
C ARG A 12 27.18 20.21 -12.62
N ARG A 13 27.49 20.26 -11.32
CA ARG A 13 28.86 20.20 -10.76
C ARG A 13 29.50 18.79 -10.73
N TRP A 14 28.77 17.73 -11.10
CA TRP A 14 29.25 16.33 -11.06
C TRP A 14 30.08 15.89 -12.29
N ARG A 15 31.00 16.71 -12.80
CA ARG A 15 31.67 16.45 -14.10
C ARG A 15 33.13 15.97 -14.08
N SER A 16 33.79 15.78 -12.92
CA SER A 16 35.15 15.22 -12.91
C SER A 16 35.26 13.93 -12.11
N ALA A 17 36.03 12.98 -12.66
CA ALA A 17 36.36 11.72 -12.00
C ALA A 17 37.05 11.95 -10.64
N GLU A 18 37.82 13.03 -10.49
CA GLU A 18 38.49 13.41 -9.24
C GLU A 18 37.52 13.87 -8.14
N THR A 19 36.47 14.62 -8.48
CA THR A 19 35.46 15.05 -7.49
C THR A 19 34.63 13.85 -7.01
N PHE A 20 34.35 12.92 -7.92
CA PHE A 20 33.68 11.67 -7.59
C PHE A 20 34.59 10.76 -6.74
N GLN A 21 35.87 10.62 -7.10
CA GLN A 21 36.83 9.84 -6.32
C GLN A 21 37.03 10.41 -4.92
N GLY A 22 37.16 11.73 -4.78
CA GLY A 22 37.25 12.38 -3.47
C GLY A 22 36.00 12.16 -2.60
N PHE A 23 34.81 12.13 -3.20
CA PHE A 23 33.59 11.72 -2.50
C PHE A 23 33.63 10.25 -2.06
N LEU A 24 34.06 9.34 -2.95
CA LEU A 24 34.19 7.92 -2.61
C LEU A 24 35.20 7.68 -1.49
N ASP A 25 36.34 8.37 -1.52
CA ASP A 25 37.39 8.26 -0.50
C ASP A 25 36.86 8.78 0.85
N HIS A 26 36.12 9.89 0.85
CA HIS A 26 35.47 10.40 2.06
C HIS A 26 34.40 9.43 2.60
N MET A 27 33.60 8.83 1.73
CA MET A 27 32.63 7.80 2.10
C MET A 27 33.32 6.54 2.65
N ASP A 28 34.48 6.16 2.12
CA ASP A 28 35.29 5.05 2.61
C ASP A 28 35.90 5.35 3.99
N GLU A 29 36.39 6.56 4.22
CA GLU A 29 36.85 7.03 5.53
C GLU A 29 35.70 7.01 6.55
N PHE A 30 34.54 7.56 6.19
CA PHE A 30 33.35 7.53 7.02
C PHE A 30 32.92 6.09 7.34
N ARG A 31 32.86 5.21 6.34
CA ARG A 31 32.48 3.79 6.52
C ARG A 31 33.40 3.06 7.50
N ARG A 32 34.69 3.41 7.52
CA ARG A 32 35.69 2.83 8.44
C ARG A 32 35.68 3.47 9.83
N SER A 33 35.06 4.64 10.00
CA SER A 33 34.93 5.30 11.30
C SER A 33 34.06 4.48 12.27
N PRO A 34 34.19 4.67 13.60
CA PRO A 34 33.32 4.02 14.58
C PRO A 34 31.83 4.32 14.35
N GLU A 35 31.49 5.54 13.93
CA GLU A 35 30.12 5.95 13.61
C GLU A 35 29.59 5.18 12.38
N GLY A 36 30.36 5.11 11.30
CA GLY A 36 30.00 4.34 10.11
C GLY A 36 29.89 2.84 10.36
N GLN A 37 30.69 2.29 11.28
CA GLN A 37 30.59 0.90 11.72
C GLN A 37 29.32 0.66 12.55
N GLN A 38 28.97 1.59 13.45
CA GLN A 38 27.75 1.50 14.25
C GLN A 38 26.51 1.54 13.37
N LEU A 39 26.43 2.48 12.41
CA LEU A 39 25.30 2.55 11.47
C LEU A 39 25.11 1.27 10.66
N GLN A 40 26.21 0.63 10.22
CA GLN A 40 26.15 -0.67 9.54
C GLN A 40 25.70 -1.79 10.47
N ALA A 41 26.16 -1.80 11.73
CA ALA A 41 25.73 -2.78 12.72
C ALA A 41 24.23 -2.65 13.02
N ASP A 42 23.73 -1.41 13.14
CA ASP A 42 22.32 -1.13 13.36
C ASP A 42 21.47 -1.58 12.16
N GLN A 43 21.93 -1.31 10.92
CA GLN A 43 21.29 -1.81 9.70
C GLN A 43 21.27 -3.35 9.67
N GLN A 44 22.39 -4.01 9.96
CA GLN A 44 22.47 -5.48 10.00
C GLN A 44 21.55 -6.08 11.07
N ALA A 45 21.45 -5.43 12.24
CA ALA A 45 20.55 -5.87 13.30
C ALA A 45 19.08 -5.73 12.88
N ALA A 46 18.70 -4.62 12.23
CA ALA A 46 17.35 -4.41 11.72
C ALA A 46 16.98 -5.42 10.61
N GLU A 47 17.90 -5.71 9.70
CA GLU A 47 17.74 -6.76 8.67
C GLU A 47 17.60 -8.16 9.29
N ALA A 48 18.39 -8.46 10.32
CA ALA A 48 18.30 -9.74 11.03
C ALA A 48 16.96 -9.89 11.77
N ASP A 49 16.45 -8.82 12.39
CA ASP A 49 15.14 -8.77 13.04
C ASP A 49 14.00 -8.99 12.02
N LEU A 50 14.02 -8.27 10.90
CA LEU A 50 13.07 -8.47 9.80
C LEU A 50 13.10 -9.92 9.30
N ARG A 51 14.29 -10.48 9.07
CA ARG A 51 14.46 -11.85 8.59
C ARG A 51 13.93 -12.88 9.59
N ALA A 52 14.17 -12.69 10.87
CA ALA A 52 13.65 -13.55 11.92
C ALA A 52 12.12 -13.53 11.95
N TRP A 53 11.53 -12.34 11.88
CA TRP A 53 10.07 -12.20 11.81
C TRP A 53 9.46 -12.86 10.56
N LEU A 54 10.07 -12.66 9.38
CA LEU A 54 9.60 -13.27 8.12
C LEU A 54 9.64 -14.80 8.14
N ALA A 55 10.57 -15.41 8.88
CA ALA A 55 10.64 -16.87 9.00
C ALA A 55 9.38 -17.47 9.63
N ASP A 56 8.65 -16.68 10.43
CA ASP A 56 7.39 -17.05 11.08
C ASP A 56 6.14 -16.59 10.29
N GLN A 57 6.31 -16.02 9.08
CA GLN A 57 5.21 -15.55 8.23
C GLN A 57 4.96 -16.50 7.04
N PRO A 58 4.05 -17.48 7.15
CA PRO A 58 3.71 -18.35 6.03
C PRO A 58 3.11 -17.54 4.88
N GLY A 59 3.47 -17.88 3.63
CA GLY A 59 2.92 -17.22 2.45
C GLY A 59 3.45 -15.80 2.18
N VAL A 60 4.45 -15.33 2.94
CA VAL A 60 5.06 -14.01 2.75
C VAL A 60 6.47 -14.16 2.21
N VAL A 61 6.78 -13.43 1.14
CA VAL A 61 8.12 -13.28 0.60
C VAL A 61 8.35 -11.79 0.33
N ILE A 62 9.36 -11.19 0.98
CA ILE A 62 9.79 -9.83 0.66
C ILE A 62 11.01 -9.94 -0.25
N GLY A 63 10.90 -9.40 -1.46
CA GLY A 63 11.95 -9.46 -2.48
C GLY A 63 12.88 -8.25 -2.44
N ARG A 64 12.30 -7.04 -2.46
CA ARG A 64 13.02 -5.77 -2.40
C ARG A 64 12.38 -4.87 -1.36
N HIS A 65 13.18 -4.22 -0.53
CA HIS A 65 12.70 -3.20 0.40
C HIS A 65 13.74 -2.09 0.60
N GLY A 66 13.26 -0.91 1.02
CA GLY A 66 14.07 0.28 1.27
C GLY A 66 14.12 1.25 0.08
N GLY A 67 15.02 2.23 0.17
CA GLY A 67 15.10 3.40 -0.71
C GLY A 67 15.26 4.66 0.13
N GLN A 68 16.06 5.65 -0.33
CA GLN A 68 16.22 6.89 0.43
C GLN A 68 14.96 7.75 0.37
N VAL A 69 14.45 8.03 -0.84
CA VAL A 69 13.11 8.58 -1.13
C VAL A 69 12.84 8.31 -2.63
N PRO A 70 11.70 7.72 -3.02
CA PRO A 70 10.67 7.11 -2.16
C PRO A 70 11.16 5.83 -1.49
N GLU A 71 10.60 5.50 -0.33
CA GLU A 71 10.74 4.16 0.25
C GLU A 71 9.81 3.20 -0.53
N GLN A 72 10.32 2.01 -0.86
CA GLN A 72 9.60 1.04 -1.67
C GLN A 72 9.74 -0.36 -1.10
N TRP A 73 8.67 -1.14 -1.17
CA TRP A 73 8.67 -2.55 -0.78
C TRP A 73 7.95 -3.38 -1.82
N GLU A 74 8.50 -4.54 -2.14
CA GLU A 74 8.02 -5.43 -3.20
C GLU A 74 8.15 -6.88 -2.75
N GLY A 75 7.16 -7.70 -3.08
CA GLY A 75 7.15 -9.09 -2.68
C GLY A 75 5.87 -9.83 -3.05
N GLN A 76 5.60 -10.90 -2.31
CA GLN A 76 4.36 -11.67 -2.39
C GLN A 76 3.76 -11.89 -1.01
N VAL A 77 2.44 -11.82 -0.91
CA VAL A 77 1.64 -12.18 0.27
C VAL A 77 0.48 -13.05 -0.18
N ASP A 78 0.41 -14.27 0.35
CA ASP A 78 -0.68 -15.22 0.15
C ASP A 78 -1.04 -15.48 -1.33
N GLY A 79 -0.04 -15.43 -2.21
CA GLY A 79 -0.17 -15.68 -3.66
C GLY A 79 -0.31 -14.43 -4.53
N HIS A 80 -0.45 -13.25 -3.92
CA HIS A 80 -0.53 -11.96 -4.62
C HIS A 80 0.81 -11.25 -4.57
N SER A 81 1.27 -10.72 -5.69
CA SER A 81 2.40 -9.80 -5.69
C SER A 81 1.95 -8.45 -5.13
N PHE A 82 2.83 -7.75 -4.43
CA PHE A 82 2.52 -6.43 -3.90
C PHE A 82 3.63 -5.43 -4.19
N TYR A 83 3.22 -4.17 -4.25
CA TYR A 83 4.09 -3.01 -4.34
C TYR A 83 3.60 -1.97 -3.33
N PHE A 84 4.43 -1.63 -2.37
CA PHE A 84 4.21 -0.51 -1.46
C PHE A 84 5.17 0.62 -1.81
N ARG A 85 4.66 1.84 -1.71
CA ARG A 85 5.44 3.05 -1.94
C ARG A 85 5.06 4.10 -0.92
N GLU A 86 6.06 4.67 -0.25
CA GLU A 86 5.92 5.89 0.54
C GLU A 86 6.63 7.05 -0.16
N ARG A 87 5.95 8.18 -0.27
CA ARG A 87 6.51 9.41 -0.80
C ARG A 87 5.91 10.63 -0.11
N GLY A 88 6.75 11.32 0.66
CA GLY A 88 6.42 12.64 1.19
C GLY A 88 5.42 12.57 2.34
N GLY A 89 5.38 11.45 3.06
CA GLY A 89 4.45 11.21 4.16
C GLY A 89 3.18 10.47 3.75
N ASP A 90 2.93 10.32 2.45
CA ASP A 90 1.81 9.54 1.91
C ASP A 90 2.30 8.18 1.42
N TRP A 91 1.47 7.14 1.56
CA TRP A 91 1.78 5.81 1.05
C TRP A 91 0.60 5.18 0.33
N ASP A 92 0.93 4.27 -0.59
CA ASP A 92 0.02 3.42 -1.35
C ASP A 92 0.49 1.96 -1.33
N ILE A 93 -0.48 1.03 -1.41
CA ILE A 93 -0.24 -0.39 -1.63
C ILE A 93 -1.04 -0.84 -2.84
N GLU A 94 -0.35 -1.37 -3.83
CA GLU A 94 -0.94 -1.99 -5.02
C GLU A 94 -0.66 -3.50 -5.02
N LEU A 95 -1.65 -4.30 -5.43
CA LEU A 95 -1.49 -5.74 -5.67
C LEU A 95 -1.42 -6.05 -7.16
N ASP A 96 -0.66 -7.08 -7.52
CA ASP A 96 -0.64 -7.66 -8.86
C ASP A 96 -0.36 -6.65 -9.98
N LEU A 97 0.70 -5.87 -9.76
CA LEU A 97 1.24 -4.94 -10.75
C LEU A 97 1.44 -5.62 -12.10
N HIS A 98 0.86 -5.02 -13.14
CA HIS A 98 1.05 -5.47 -14.52
C HIS A 98 1.11 -4.28 -15.48
N GLU A 99 1.72 -4.51 -16.64
CA GLU A 99 1.80 -3.48 -17.67
C GLU A 99 0.43 -3.30 -18.34
N GLN A 100 -0.22 -2.20 -18.01
CA GLN A 100 -1.53 -1.82 -18.54
C GLN A 100 -1.39 -1.13 -19.91
N GLN A 101 -0.34 -0.32 -20.06
CA GLN A 101 0.05 0.36 -21.29
C GLN A 101 1.59 0.42 -21.35
N PRO A 102 2.21 0.58 -22.53
CA PRO A 102 3.66 0.69 -22.64
C PRO A 102 4.24 1.75 -21.70
N GLY A 103 5.02 1.31 -20.71
CA GLY A 103 5.63 2.18 -19.70
C GLY A 103 4.70 2.62 -18.55
N ILE A 104 3.50 2.07 -18.46
CA ILE A 104 2.56 2.26 -17.34
C ILE A 104 2.31 0.90 -16.68
N THR A 105 2.96 0.68 -15.55
CA THR A 105 2.73 -0.48 -14.68
C THR A 105 1.84 -0.07 -13.52
N ARG A 106 0.72 -0.77 -13.34
CA ARG A 106 -0.22 -0.54 -12.25
C ARG A 106 -0.87 -1.85 -11.84
N GLY A 107 -1.24 -1.96 -10.57
CA GLY A 107 -2.02 -3.05 -10.02
C GLY A 107 -3.32 -2.54 -9.42
N ASP A 108 -3.91 -3.38 -8.58
CA ASP A 108 -5.11 -3.04 -7.83
C ASP A 108 -4.70 -2.21 -6.61
N LEU A 109 -5.14 -0.95 -6.54
CA LEU A 109 -4.89 -0.10 -5.38
C LEU A 109 -5.76 -0.57 -4.22
N ILE A 110 -5.16 -1.17 -3.20
CA ILE A 110 -5.89 -1.80 -2.09
C ILE A 110 -5.93 -0.95 -0.83
N ALA A 111 -4.98 -0.04 -0.65
CA ALA A 111 -4.92 0.84 0.50
C ALA A 111 -4.07 2.08 0.21
N THR A 112 -4.44 3.19 0.85
CA THR A 112 -3.65 4.42 0.90
C THR A 112 -3.69 5.00 2.31
N GLY A 113 -2.72 5.84 2.66
CA GLY A 113 -2.74 6.55 3.92
C GLY A 113 -1.51 7.42 4.12
N THR A 114 -1.25 7.78 5.37
CA THR A 114 -0.09 8.60 5.75
C THR A 114 0.82 7.85 6.70
N THR A 115 2.08 8.27 6.81
CA THR A 115 3.03 7.68 7.78
C THR A 115 2.62 7.91 9.25
N ALA A 116 1.59 8.72 9.50
CA ALA A 116 0.97 8.88 10.81
C ALA A 116 -0.11 7.81 11.11
N ALA A 117 -0.39 6.90 10.16
CA ALA A 117 -1.34 5.83 10.36
C ALA A 117 -0.94 4.92 11.53
N GLU A 118 -1.94 4.46 12.29
CA GLU A 118 -1.72 3.52 13.38
C GLU A 118 -1.06 2.25 12.84
N GLY A 119 -0.02 1.79 13.54
CA GLY A 119 0.71 0.59 13.15
C GLY A 119 1.71 0.76 12.00
N TYR A 120 1.84 1.95 11.39
CA TYR A 120 2.79 2.19 10.28
C TYR A 120 4.25 1.82 10.63
N GLY A 121 4.64 2.07 11.88
CA GLY A 121 5.92 1.65 12.43
C GLY A 121 7.11 2.52 12.04
N GLU A 122 8.20 2.41 12.82
CA GLU A 122 9.44 3.16 12.57
C GLU A 122 10.59 2.22 12.18
N THR A 123 10.47 0.93 12.50
CA THR A 123 11.47 -0.10 12.16
C THR A 123 11.11 -0.86 10.87
N LEU A 124 12.11 -1.48 10.23
CA LEU A 124 11.89 -2.34 9.05
C LEU A 124 10.88 -3.46 9.32
N ARG A 125 10.99 -4.13 10.47
CA ARG A 125 10.07 -5.19 10.88
C ARG A 125 8.65 -4.67 11.03
N GLU A 126 8.46 -3.53 11.71
CA GLU A 126 7.11 -2.96 11.89
C GLU A 126 6.51 -2.53 10.56
N ARG A 127 7.29 -1.92 9.67
CA ARG A 127 6.84 -1.57 8.32
C ARG A 127 6.40 -2.80 7.52
N ALA A 128 7.19 -3.87 7.57
CA ALA A 128 6.82 -5.14 6.94
C ALA A 128 5.53 -5.73 7.52
N ALA A 129 5.40 -5.71 8.85
CA ALA A 129 4.22 -6.20 9.55
C ALA A 129 2.97 -5.37 9.21
N PHE A 130 3.10 -4.05 9.09
CA PHE A 130 2.07 -3.15 8.63
C PHE A 130 1.58 -3.54 7.24
N ILE A 131 2.49 -3.57 6.26
CA ILE A 131 2.17 -3.90 4.86
C ILE A 131 1.48 -5.26 4.75
N VAL A 132 2.07 -6.30 5.37
CA VAL A 132 1.52 -7.66 5.32
C VAL A 132 0.14 -7.75 5.98
N THR A 133 -0.05 -7.07 7.11
CA THR A 133 -1.36 -7.04 7.79
C THR A 133 -2.40 -6.36 6.92
N THR A 134 -2.09 -5.20 6.35
CA THR A 134 -3.00 -4.47 5.45
C THR A 134 -3.42 -5.32 4.26
N ILE A 135 -2.47 -6.01 3.62
CA ILE A 135 -2.76 -6.92 2.49
C ILE A 135 -3.67 -8.08 2.94
N ARG A 136 -3.33 -8.77 4.03
CA ARG A 136 -4.12 -9.90 4.52
C ARG A 136 -5.54 -9.52 4.92
N ASP A 137 -5.68 -8.36 5.56
CA ASP A 137 -6.97 -7.82 5.94
C ASP A 137 -7.81 -7.52 4.69
N HIS A 138 -7.23 -6.85 3.69
CA HIS A 138 -7.87 -6.65 2.40
C HIS A 138 -8.32 -7.97 1.75
N LEU A 139 -7.42 -8.95 1.61
CA LEU A 139 -7.74 -10.26 1.01
C LEU A 139 -8.83 -11.03 1.79
N ARG A 140 -8.90 -10.86 3.11
CA ARG A 140 -9.98 -11.43 3.94
C ARG A 140 -11.29 -10.72 3.68
N HIS A 141 -11.28 -9.39 3.60
CA HIS A 141 -12.47 -8.59 3.37
C HIS A 141 -13.05 -8.81 1.98
N ALA A 142 -12.22 -8.88 0.94
CA ALA A 142 -12.62 -9.20 -0.43
C ALA A 142 -13.36 -10.55 -0.49
N ARG A 143 -12.74 -11.62 0.02
CA ARG A 143 -13.35 -12.96 0.09
C ARG A 143 -14.68 -12.98 0.86
N THR A 144 -14.76 -12.21 1.93
CA THR A 144 -15.99 -12.12 2.75
C THR A 144 -17.12 -11.46 1.96
N ALA A 145 -16.81 -10.39 1.21
CA ALA A 145 -17.80 -9.71 0.40
C ALA A 145 -18.22 -10.53 -0.80
N GLU A 146 -17.30 -11.19 -1.50
CA GLU A 146 -17.63 -12.15 -2.57
C GLU A 146 -18.59 -13.24 -2.08
N ALA A 147 -18.34 -13.79 -0.88
CA ALA A 147 -19.21 -14.81 -0.29
C ALA A 147 -20.59 -14.25 0.12
N ALA A 148 -20.68 -12.96 0.46
CA ALA A 148 -21.93 -12.29 0.82
C ALA A 148 -22.68 -11.74 -0.40
N ALA A 149 -22.05 -11.62 -1.57
CA ALA A 149 -22.69 -11.09 -2.76
C ALA A 149 -23.83 -12.03 -3.21
N ARG A 150 -24.97 -11.43 -3.58
CA ARG A 150 -26.07 -12.19 -4.19
C ARG A 150 -25.63 -12.71 -5.56
N PRO A 151 -25.66 -14.04 -5.81
CA PRO A 151 -25.12 -14.62 -7.05
C PRO A 151 -25.98 -14.31 -8.28
N ASP A 152 -27.24 -13.91 -8.06
CA ASP A 152 -28.19 -13.49 -9.09
C ASP A 152 -28.12 -11.99 -9.42
N TYR A 153 -27.26 -11.22 -8.73
CA TYR A 153 -27.13 -9.77 -8.91
C TYR A 153 -25.85 -9.40 -9.65
N ALA A 154 -25.91 -8.31 -10.42
CA ALA A 154 -24.76 -7.82 -11.18
C ALA A 154 -24.14 -6.59 -10.49
N TYR A 155 -23.00 -6.83 -9.81
CA TYR A 155 -22.18 -5.79 -9.20
C TYR A 155 -21.11 -5.30 -10.17
N ARG A 156 -20.78 -4.02 -10.12
CA ARG A 156 -19.63 -3.44 -10.82
C ARG A 156 -19.03 -2.29 -10.01
N VAL A 157 -17.78 -1.96 -10.31
CA VAL A 157 -17.13 -0.76 -9.79
C VAL A 157 -16.63 0.07 -10.96
N GLU A 158 -16.74 1.39 -10.83
CA GLU A 158 -16.23 2.35 -11.82
C GLU A 158 -15.55 3.53 -11.13
N TRP A 159 -14.51 4.11 -11.74
CA TRP A 159 -13.89 5.33 -11.23
C TRP A 159 -14.75 6.55 -11.55
N SER A 160 -15.03 7.40 -10.55
CA SER A 160 -15.67 8.71 -10.72
C SER A 160 -14.61 9.82 -10.64
N PRO A 161 -14.26 10.47 -11.77
CA PRO A 161 -13.38 11.64 -11.73
C PRO A 161 -13.97 12.84 -10.98
N ALA A 162 -15.31 12.91 -10.86
CA ALA A 162 -15.99 14.02 -10.19
C ALA A 162 -15.83 13.95 -8.66
N ASP A 163 -15.88 12.72 -8.13
CA ASP A 163 -15.74 12.45 -6.70
C ASP A 163 -14.30 12.12 -6.31
N ASN A 164 -13.45 11.81 -7.30
CA ASN A 164 -12.09 11.29 -7.10
C ASN A 164 -12.09 10.01 -6.24
N GLU A 165 -13.08 9.16 -6.47
CA GLU A 165 -13.36 7.92 -5.74
C GLU A 165 -13.92 6.86 -6.71
N PHE A 166 -13.86 5.60 -6.28
CA PHE A 166 -14.53 4.49 -6.94
C PHE A 166 -16.00 4.41 -6.51
N VAL A 167 -16.87 4.09 -7.46
CA VAL A 167 -18.31 3.94 -7.27
C VAL A 167 -18.69 2.47 -7.44
N GLY A 168 -19.09 1.83 -6.34
CA GLY A 168 -19.67 0.50 -6.32
C GLY A 168 -21.15 0.57 -6.67
N LEU A 169 -21.59 -0.26 -7.61
CA LEU A 169 -22.93 -0.24 -8.20
C LEU A 169 -23.51 -1.65 -8.29
N VAL A 170 -24.84 -1.74 -8.25
CA VAL A 170 -25.61 -2.99 -8.42
C VAL A 170 -26.76 -2.75 -9.40
N ALA A 171 -26.90 -3.60 -10.42
CA ALA A 171 -27.86 -3.37 -11.50
C ALA A 171 -29.33 -3.42 -11.03
N GLU A 172 -29.61 -4.23 -10.01
CA GLU A 172 -30.94 -4.48 -9.47
C GLU A 172 -31.46 -3.31 -8.61
N PHE A 173 -30.55 -2.44 -8.16
CA PHE A 173 -30.89 -1.23 -7.43
C PHE A 173 -30.19 -0.02 -8.06
N PRO A 174 -30.71 0.51 -9.19
CA PRO A 174 -30.04 1.57 -9.96
C PRO A 174 -29.79 2.88 -9.18
N SER A 175 -30.51 3.10 -8.07
CA SER A 175 -30.34 4.26 -7.20
C SER A 175 -29.31 4.05 -6.08
N LEU A 176 -28.82 2.83 -5.87
CA LEU A 176 -27.80 2.54 -4.87
C LEU A 176 -26.42 2.66 -5.47
N SER A 177 -25.56 3.35 -4.73
CA SER A 177 -24.15 3.45 -5.01
C SER A 177 -23.38 3.55 -3.71
N TRP A 178 -22.11 3.16 -3.74
CA TRP A 178 -21.19 3.33 -2.64
C TRP A 178 -19.87 3.93 -3.14
N LEU A 179 -19.47 5.06 -2.58
CA LEU A 179 -18.22 5.73 -2.91
C LEU A 179 -17.11 5.30 -1.95
N ALA A 180 -15.93 5.00 -2.47
CA ALA A 180 -14.76 4.73 -1.66
C ALA A 180 -13.44 5.03 -2.38
N PRO A 181 -12.33 5.27 -1.65
CA PRO A 181 -11.00 5.49 -2.24
C PRO A 181 -10.44 4.31 -3.04
N THR A 182 -10.88 3.09 -2.78
CA THR A 182 -10.39 1.88 -3.47
C THR A 182 -11.53 1.07 -4.09
N GLU A 183 -11.21 0.31 -5.14
CA GLU A 183 -12.18 -0.53 -5.87
C GLU A 183 -12.83 -1.57 -4.95
N ASP A 184 -12.04 -2.23 -4.11
CA ASP A 184 -12.53 -3.21 -3.14
C ASP A 184 -13.42 -2.56 -2.08
N GLU A 185 -13.05 -1.41 -1.51
CA GLU A 185 -13.93 -0.74 -0.53
C GLU A 185 -15.28 -0.35 -1.14
N ALA A 186 -15.27 0.08 -2.41
CA ALA A 186 -16.48 0.41 -3.14
C ALA A 186 -17.37 -0.83 -3.36
N LEU A 187 -16.78 -1.95 -3.80
CA LEU A 187 -17.47 -3.22 -3.99
C LEU A 187 -18.04 -3.78 -2.68
N ARG A 188 -17.23 -3.79 -1.62
CA ARG A 188 -17.65 -4.26 -0.30
C ARG A 188 -18.78 -3.42 0.27
N GLY A 189 -18.68 -2.09 0.11
CA GLY A 189 -19.70 -1.15 0.55
C GLY A 189 -21.04 -1.42 -0.12
N ILE A 190 -21.07 -1.56 -1.45
CA ILE A 190 -22.33 -1.81 -2.17
C ILE A 190 -22.93 -3.18 -1.81
N ILE A 191 -22.11 -4.24 -1.68
CA ILE A 191 -22.58 -5.57 -1.25
C ILE A 191 -23.19 -5.49 0.16
N LYS A 192 -22.54 -4.78 1.08
CA LYS A 192 -23.02 -4.63 2.46
C LYS A 192 -24.37 -3.93 2.52
N VAL A 193 -24.55 -2.83 1.77
CA VAL A 193 -25.83 -2.10 1.74
C VAL A 193 -26.95 -2.97 1.17
N VAL A 194 -26.70 -3.73 0.11
CA VAL A 194 -27.68 -4.68 -0.44
C VAL A 194 -28.08 -5.73 0.61
N GLN A 195 -27.12 -6.30 1.34
CA GLN A 195 -27.40 -7.27 2.40
C GLN A 195 -28.27 -6.69 3.52
N GLN A 196 -28.06 -5.43 3.89
CA GLN A 196 -28.88 -4.75 4.89
C GLN A 196 -30.33 -4.61 4.42
N ILE A 197 -30.55 -4.18 3.18
CA ILE A 197 -31.90 -4.04 2.61
C ILE A 197 -32.63 -5.38 2.57
N LEU A 198 -31.95 -6.44 2.11
CA LEU A 198 -32.55 -7.78 2.03
C LEU A 198 -32.88 -8.36 3.41
N THR A 199 -32.11 -8.00 4.44
CA THR A 199 -32.38 -8.42 5.82
C THR A 199 -33.59 -7.68 6.39
N ASP A 200 -33.74 -6.38 6.08
CA ASP A 200 -34.86 -5.57 6.54
C ASP A 200 -36.20 -6.03 5.92
N ASP A 201 -36.22 -6.39 4.63
CA ASP A 201 -37.41 -6.90 3.94
C ASP A 201 -37.89 -8.26 4.52
N ASP A 202 -36.96 -9.12 4.93
CA ASP A 202 -37.28 -10.41 5.57
C ASP A 202 -37.96 -10.23 6.95
N HIS A 203 -37.75 -9.08 7.62
CA HIS A 203 -38.40 -8.78 8.90
C HIS A 203 -39.85 -8.28 8.74
N ASP A 204 -40.24 -7.73 7.58
CA ASP A 204 -41.58 -7.17 7.36
C ASP A 204 -42.60 -8.20 6.84
N THR A 205 -42.12 -9.30 6.23
CA THR A 205 -42.99 -10.38 5.74
C THR A 205 -43.50 -11.32 6.85
N ALA A 206 -42.95 -11.26 8.06
CA ALA A 206 -43.39 -12.07 9.21
C ALA A 206 -44.54 -11.43 10.04
N GLY A 207 -44.96 -10.19 9.74
CA GLY A 207 -45.98 -9.45 10.51
C GLY A 207 -47.35 -9.28 9.83
N GLY A 208 -47.46 -9.53 8.53
CA GLY A 208 -48.65 -9.21 7.73
C GLY A 208 -49.61 -10.37 7.49
N GLY A 209 -50.04 -11.07 8.54
CA GLY A 209 -50.87 -12.26 8.40
C GLY A 209 -51.79 -12.54 9.56
N LEU A 210 -52.61 -11.57 9.97
CA LEU A 210 -53.87 -11.78 10.70
C LEU A 210 -54.60 -10.43 10.91
N ARG A 211 -55.51 -10.09 10.00
CA ARG A 211 -56.92 -9.71 10.24
C ARG A 211 -57.54 -8.98 9.06
#